data_AF-A0A3N5EL31-F1
#
_entry.id   AF-A0A3N5EL31-F1
#
_cell.length_a   1.000
_cell.length_b   1.000
_cell.length_c   1.000
_cell.angle_alpha   90.00
_cell.angle_beta   90.00
_cell.angle_gamma   90.00
#
_symmetry.space_group_name_H-M   'P 1'
#
loop_
_entity.id
_entity.type
_entity.pdbx_description
1 polymer ?
#
loop_
_entity_poly.entity_id
_entity_poly.type
_entity_poly.pdbx_seq_one_letter_code
_entity_poly.pdbx_strand_id
1 'polypeptide(L)'
;MAPIPAEVFNIAEANRAWVNRRCVPQALATFEMPVLLSGGGLESVGTRVYVLADGWDPSPFRHFAKQCEGRAGWSVVKLPCSHDVMVDMPRELADVLAGLA
;
A
#
# COMPACT_ATOMS: atom_id res chain seq x y z
N MET A 1 -2.73 19.82 -5.24
CA MET A 1 -2.07 19.82 -3.90
C MET A 1 -0.63 19.42 -4.10
N ALA A 2 0.33 20.05 -3.39
CA ALA A 2 1.73 19.62 -3.45
C ALA A 2 1.88 18.20 -2.88
N PRO A 3 2.80 17.38 -3.40
CA PRO A 3 3.06 16.05 -2.83
C PRO A 3 3.47 16.11 -1.37
N ILE A 4 3.03 15.12 -0.59
CA ILE A 4 3.48 14.95 0.79
C ILE A 4 4.98 14.55 0.76
N PRO A 5 5.85 15.18 1.56
CA PRO A 5 7.28 14.84 1.59
C PRO A 5 7.52 13.38 2.01
N ALA A 6 8.49 12.72 1.38
CA ALA A 6 8.87 11.33 1.66
C ALA A 6 9.16 11.06 3.15
N GLU A 7 9.69 12.02 3.89
CA GLU A 7 9.93 11.87 5.33
C GLU A 7 8.67 11.58 6.14
N VAL A 8 7.53 12.16 5.75
CA VAL A 8 6.24 11.94 6.44
C VAL A 8 5.82 10.46 6.35
N PHE A 9 6.25 9.76 5.31
CA PHE A 9 5.99 8.34 5.07
C PHE A 9 7.03 7.40 5.71
N ASN A 10 7.93 7.94 6.54
CA ASN A 10 9.08 7.26 7.12
C ASN A 10 10.08 6.70 6.08
N ILE A 11 10.13 7.26 4.86
CA ILE A 11 11.11 6.81 3.85
C ILE A 11 12.53 7.06 4.36
N ALA A 12 13.42 6.06 4.21
CA ALA A 12 14.83 6.15 4.58
C ALA A 12 15.52 7.34 3.89
N GLU A 13 16.39 8.06 4.61
CA GLU A 13 16.99 9.32 4.14
C GLU A 13 17.64 9.19 2.76
N ALA A 14 18.38 8.10 2.53
CA ALA A 14 19.03 7.81 1.26
C ALA A 14 18.06 7.72 0.05
N ASN A 15 16.79 7.39 0.30
CA ASN A 15 15.76 7.21 -0.71
C ASN A 15 14.88 8.47 -0.91
N ARG A 16 14.87 9.41 0.04
CA ARG A 16 13.94 10.56 0.03
C ARG A 16 14.08 11.44 -1.21
N ALA A 17 15.31 11.76 -1.62
CA ALA A 17 15.55 12.56 -2.83
C ALA A 17 15.08 11.83 -4.10
N TRP A 18 15.10 10.49 -4.10
CA TRP A 18 14.60 9.68 -5.19
C TRP A 18 13.08 9.64 -5.26
N VAL A 19 12.41 9.55 -4.11
CA VAL A 19 10.95 9.58 -4.00
C VAL A 19 10.42 10.98 -4.33
N ASN A 20 10.93 12.02 -3.66
CA ASN A 20 10.45 13.39 -3.80
C ASN A 20 10.51 13.92 -5.24
N ARG A 21 11.54 13.55 -6.03
CA ARG A 21 11.64 14.00 -7.43
C ARG A 21 10.66 13.29 -8.38
N ARG A 22 10.00 12.22 -7.93
CA ARG A 22 9.03 11.43 -8.72
C ARG A 22 7.59 11.66 -8.29
N CYS A 23 7.38 12.10 -7.05
CA CYS A 23 6.06 12.49 -6.60
C CYS A 23 5.66 13.83 -7.22
N VAL A 24 4.48 13.85 -7.83
CA VAL A 24 3.86 15.04 -8.45
C VAL A 24 2.44 15.21 -7.92
N PRO A 25 1.82 16.39 -8.07
CA PRO A 25 0.44 16.60 -7.60
C PRO A 25 -0.53 15.52 -8.10
N GLN A 26 -1.21 14.83 -7.18
CA GLN A 26 -2.28 13.89 -7.52
C GLN A 26 -3.53 14.64 -8.00
N ALA A 27 -4.11 14.19 -9.10
CA ALA A 27 -5.33 14.80 -9.65
C ALA A 27 -6.52 14.60 -8.69
N LEU A 28 -7.21 15.68 -8.33
CA LEU A 28 -8.31 15.64 -7.33
C LEU A 28 -9.43 14.66 -7.74
N ALA A 29 -9.73 14.56 -9.03
CA ALA A 29 -10.77 13.69 -9.55
C ALA A 29 -10.57 12.20 -9.19
N THR A 30 -9.35 11.74 -8.90
CA THR A 30 -9.11 10.34 -8.47
C THR A 30 -9.70 10.02 -7.09
N PHE A 31 -9.99 11.05 -6.28
CA PHE A 31 -10.63 10.88 -4.97
C PHE A 31 -12.14 11.10 -5.01
N GLU A 32 -12.63 11.92 -5.94
CA GLU A 32 -14.03 12.35 -5.98
C GLU A 32 -14.89 11.52 -6.94
N MET A 33 -14.28 10.98 -8.00
CA MET A 33 -15.04 10.21 -8.99
C MET A 33 -15.35 8.80 -8.46
N PRO A 34 -16.62 8.37 -8.47
CA PRO A 34 -16.98 7.03 -8.03
C PRO A 34 -16.43 5.98 -9.00
N VAL A 35 -15.88 4.90 -8.44
CA VAL A 35 -15.55 3.71 -9.23
C VAL A 35 -16.81 2.88 -9.46
N LEU A 36 -17.14 2.63 -10.73
CA LEU A 36 -18.26 1.77 -11.12
C LEU A 36 -17.73 0.35 -11.35
N LEU A 37 -17.97 -0.54 -10.40
CA LEU A 37 -17.57 -1.94 -10.51
C LEU A 37 -18.73 -2.79 -11.05
N SER A 38 -18.42 -3.66 -12.01
CA SER A 38 -19.32 -4.71 -12.52
C SER A 38 -18.73 -6.10 -12.21
N GLY A 39 -19.48 -7.18 -12.44
CA GLY A 39 -18.94 -8.55 -12.32
C GLY A 39 -18.76 -9.08 -10.90
N GLY A 40 -19.69 -8.75 -9.99
CA GLY A 40 -19.69 -9.26 -8.60
C GLY A 40 -18.75 -8.52 -7.64
N GLY A 41 -17.98 -7.55 -8.15
CA GLY A 41 -17.13 -6.67 -7.34
C GLY A 41 -16.08 -7.45 -6.55
N LEU A 42 -15.84 -7.04 -5.30
CA LEU A 42 -14.85 -7.69 -4.46
C LEU A 42 -15.16 -9.17 -4.26
N GLU A 43 -16.43 -9.56 -4.15
CA GLU A 43 -16.88 -10.91 -3.80
C GLU A 43 -16.52 -11.98 -4.85
N SER A 44 -16.29 -11.58 -6.11
CA SER A 44 -15.83 -12.52 -7.15
C SER A 44 -14.34 -12.87 -7.07
N VAL A 45 -13.56 -12.15 -6.25
CA VAL A 45 -12.12 -12.40 -6.08
C VAL A 45 -11.87 -13.48 -5.01
N GLY A 46 -11.49 -14.69 -5.41
CA GLY A 46 -11.31 -15.81 -4.48
C GLY A 46 -10.19 -15.64 -3.45
N THR A 47 -9.10 -14.97 -3.83
CA THR A 47 -7.92 -14.75 -2.98
C THR A 47 -7.58 -13.27 -2.90
N ARG A 48 -7.52 -12.73 -1.68
CA ARG A 48 -7.21 -11.32 -1.42
C ARG A 48 -6.09 -11.24 -0.41
N VAL A 49 -5.11 -10.40 -0.66
CA VAL A 49 -3.94 -10.24 0.21
C VAL A 49 -3.77 -8.77 0.54
N TYR A 50 -3.66 -8.46 1.83
CA TYR A 50 -3.33 -7.14 2.33
C TYR A 50 -1.86 -7.11 2.75
N VAL A 51 -1.04 -6.32 2.05
CA VAL A 51 0.37 -6.12 2.42
C VAL A 51 0.50 -4.80 3.19
N LEU A 52 0.90 -4.88 4.45
CA LEU A 52 1.07 -3.73 5.34
C LEU A 52 2.55 -3.36 5.46
N ALA A 53 2.88 -2.13 5.11
CA ALA A 53 4.09 -1.43 5.54
C ALA A 53 4.02 -1.10 7.04
N ASP A 54 4.60 -1.94 7.89
CA ASP A 54 4.42 -1.87 9.35
C ASP A 54 5.48 -1.01 10.06
N GLY A 55 6.45 -0.48 9.32
CA GLY A 55 7.47 0.43 9.85
C GLY A 55 7.10 1.91 9.82
N TRP A 56 5.96 2.30 9.23
CA TRP A 56 5.48 3.69 9.23
C TRP A 56 4.58 3.98 10.46
N ASP A 57 4.81 5.09 11.16
CA ASP A 57 4.00 5.51 12.31
C ASP A 57 3.86 7.05 12.40
N PRO A 58 2.67 7.61 12.73
CA PRO A 58 1.37 6.93 12.87
C PRO A 58 0.82 6.44 11.51
N SER A 59 0.60 5.13 11.38
CA SER A 59 0.07 4.55 10.14
C SER A 59 -1.46 4.38 10.21
N PRO A 60 -2.24 5.02 9.31
CA PRO A 60 -3.67 4.79 9.22
C PRO A 60 -4.01 3.38 8.71
N PHE A 61 -3.05 2.68 8.11
CA PHE A 61 -3.27 1.40 7.43
C PHE A 61 -3.34 0.19 8.36
N ARG A 62 -2.83 0.31 9.60
CA ARG A 62 -2.99 -0.75 10.61
C ARG A 62 -4.45 -1.03 10.94
N HIS A 63 -5.30 0.00 10.90
CA HIS A 63 -6.74 -0.15 11.09
C HIS A 63 -7.36 -1.09 10.05
N PHE A 64 -7.02 -0.89 8.77
CA PHE A 64 -7.57 -1.71 7.68
C PHE A 64 -6.98 -3.12 7.65
N ALA A 65 -5.67 -3.27 7.93
CA ALA A 65 -5.06 -4.59 8.09
C ALA A 65 -5.82 -5.43 9.12
N LYS A 66 -6.17 -4.84 10.27
CA LYS A 66 -6.96 -5.51 11.32
C LYS A 66 -8.36 -5.93 10.85
N GLN A 67 -8.99 -5.21 9.93
CA GLN A 67 -10.28 -5.61 9.36
C GLN A 67 -10.17 -6.81 8.41
N CYS A 68 -9.00 -7.02 7.81
CA CYS A 68 -8.71 -8.15 6.92
C CYS A 68 -8.26 -9.40 7.70
N GLU A 69 -7.61 -9.23 8.86
CA GLU A 69 -7.15 -10.34 9.71
C GLU A 69 -8.31 -11.27 10.09
N GLY A 70 -8.16 -12.57 9.78
CA GLY A 70 -9.16 -13.60 10.08
C GLY A 70 -10.41 -13.59 9.19
N ARG A 71 -10.53 -12.67 8.23
CA ARG A 71 -11.65 -12.63 7.29
C ARG A 71 -11.48 -13.69 6.20
N ALA A 72 -12.54 -14.43 5.91
CA ALA A 72 -12.53 -15.45 4.84
C ALA A 72 -12.10 -14.85 3.49
N GLY A 73 -11.20 -15.56 2.79
CA GLY A 73 -10.64 -15.12 1.52
C GLY A 73 -9.62 -13.98 1.61
N TRP A 74 -9.24 -13.54 2.83
CA TRP A 74 -8.19 -12.56 3.07
C TRP A 74 -6.99 -13.19 3.78
N SER A 75 -5.79 -12.75 3.40
CA SER A 75 -4.57 -12.91 4.18
C SER A 75 -3.91 -11.56 4.39
N VAL A 76 -3.12 -11.44 5.46
CA VAL A 76 -2.39 -10.21 5.80
C VAL A 76 -0.92 -10.53 5.93
N VAL A 77 -0.09 -9.80 5.19
CA VAL A 77 1.37 -9.86 5.25
C VAL A 77 1.87 -8.53 5.77
N LYS A 78 2.76 -8.55 6.77
CA LYS A 78 3.35 -7.35 7.36
C LYS A 78 4.84 -7.31 7.01
N LEU A 79 5.31 -6.19 6.50
CA LEU A 79 6.70 -5.96 6.17
C LEU A 79 7.22 -4.76 6.98
N PRO A 80 8.36 -4.87 7.69
CA PRO A 80 8.86 -3.84 8.59
C PRO A 80 9.59 -2.73 7.82
N CYS A 81 8.86 -2.01 6.96
CA CYS A 81 9.38 -0.96 6.09
C CYS A 81 8.54 0.31 6.15
N SER A 82 9.04 1.38 5.54
CA SER A 82 8.29 2.62 5.33
C SER A 82 7.08 2.40 4.42
N HIS A 83 6.29 3.46 4.18
CA HIS A 83 5.11 3.35 3.31
C HIS A 83 5.42 2.76 1.92
N ASP A 84 6.61 3.06 1.38
CA ASP A 84 7.02 2.62 0.05
C ASP A 84 7.73 1.26 0.13
N VAL A 85 6.96 0.19 0.34
CA VAL A 85 7.46 -1.20 0.40
C VAL A 85 8.33 -1.54 -0.82
N MET A 86 7.93 -1.08 -2.01
CA MET A 86 8.66 -1.33 -3.26
C MET A 86 10.01 -0.62 -3.35
N VAL A 87 10.24 0.40 -2.52
CA VAL A 87 11.50 1.14 -2.47
C VAL A 87 12.44 0.52 -1.43
N ASP A 88 11.90 0.17 -0.27
CA ASP A 88 12.69 -0.34 0.85
C ASP A 88 12.95 -1.85 0.78
N MET A 89 11.94 -2.63 0.36
CA MET A 89 11.96 -4.10 0.35
C MET A 89 11.46 -4.66 -0.99
N PRO A 90 12.05 -4.27 -2.13
CA PRO A 90 11.57 -4.66 -3.45
C PRO A 90 11.60 -6.18 -3.70
N ARG A 91 12.56 -6.90 -3.11
CA ARG A 91 12.69 -8.36 -3.29
C ARG A 91 11.62 -9.09 -2.50
N GLU A 92 11.45 -8.74 -1.24
CA GLU A 92 10.48 -9.35 -0.35
C GLU A 92 9.05 -9.08 -0.84
N LEU A 93 8.78 -7.87 -1.34
CA LEU A 93 7.51 -7.57 -1.98
C LEU A 93 7.30 -8.42 -3.24
N ALA A 94 8.33 -8.57 -4.08
CA ALA A 94 8.24 -9.40 -5.28
C ALA A 94 7.97 -10.88 -4.94
N ASP A 95 8.62 -11.41 -3.90
CA ASP A 95 8.41 -12.78 -3.44
C ASP A 95 6.97 -12.99 -2.93
N VAL A 96 6.43 -12.03 -2.16
CA VAL A 96 5.03 -12.04 -1.72
C VAL A 96 4.10 -12.09 -2.93
N LEU A 97 4.32 -11.24 -3.93
CA LEU A 97 3.48 -11.16 -5.13
C LEU A 97 3.59 -12.41 -6.01
N ALA A 98 4.80 -12.96 -6.18
CA ALA A 98 5.05 -14.16 -6.95
C ALA A 98 4.37 -15.40 -6.34
N GLY A 99 4.14 -15.39 -5.03
CA GLY A 99 3.40 -16.45 -4.32
C GLY A 99 1.88 -16.40 -4.49
N LEU A 100 1.31 -15.40 -5.17
CA LEU A 100 -0.15 -15.24 -5.32
C LEU A 100 -0.76 -15.95 -6.55
N ALA A 101 0.03 -16.79 -7.23
CA ALA A 101 -0.37 -17.52 -8.44
C ALA A 101 -1.25 -18.74 -8.15
#